data_AF-A0A183DEA1-F1
#
_entry.id   AF-A0A183DEA1-F1
#
_cell.length_a   1.000
_cell.length_b   1.000
_cell.length_c   1.000
_cell.angle_alpha   90.00
_cell.angle_beta   90.00
_cell.angle_gamma   90.00
#
_symmetry.space_group_name_H-M   'P 1'
#
loop_
_entity.id
_entity.type
_entity.pdbx_description
1 polymer ?
#
loop_
_entity_poly.entity_id
_entity_poly.type
_entity_poly.pdbx_seq_one_letter_code
_entity_poly.pdbx_strand_id
1 'polypeptide(L)'
;MNFGNHLQPWEPELLAENSVAWSLTDSDAWGPESLLLATDDSGVVFLNQGLSMPLIEPGARIQQLAVEEHFGLFLARIEKGKDAGLIAFPLTDLRAAVQSGQLIRREACLEHRIPTTKG
;
A
#
# COMPACT_ATOMS: atom_id res chain seq x y z
N MET A 1 -6.48 11.07 -36.07
CA MET A 1 -6.94 9.99 -35.16
C MET A 1 -5.80 9.73 -34.20
N ASN A 2 -5.95 10.13 -32.94
CA ASN A 2 -4.95 9.88 -31.91
C ASN A 2 -5.25 8.49 -31.35
N PHE A 3 -4.39 7.52 -31.65
CA PHE A 3 -4.42 6.23 -30.96
C PHE A 3 -3.77 6.47 -29.59
N GLY A 4 -4.60 6.73 -28.58
CA GLY A 4 -4.12 6.69 -27.20
C GLY A 4 -3.58 5.30 -26.94
N ASN A 5 -2.35 5.21 -26.45
CA ASN A 5 -1.76 3.97 -25.97
C ASN A 5 -2.64 3.44 -24.83
N HIS A 6 -3.58 2.55 -25.14
CA HIS A 6 -4.32 1.81 -24.13
C HIS A 6 -3.40 0.69 -23.65
N LEU A 7 -2.68 0.97 -22.58
CA LEU A 7 -2.01 -0.07 -21.81
C LEU A 7 -3.05 -1.13 -21.44
N GLN A 8 -2.72 -2.38 -21.67
CA GLN A 8 -3.58 -3.48 -21.26
C GLN A 8 -3.55 -3.59 -19.72
N PRO A 9 -4.60 -4.10 -19.07
CA PRO A 9 -4.64 -4.18 -17.60
C PRO A 9 -3.51 -4.99 -16.95
N TRP A 10 -2.84 -5.85 -17.73
CA TRP A 10 -1.70 -6.64 -17.28
C TRP A 10 -0.35 -6.03 -17.65
N GLU A 11 -0.34 -4.90 -18.37
CA GLU A 11 0.89 -4.19 -18.70
C GLU A 11 1.31 -3.34 -17.50
N PRO A 12 2.57 -3.44 -17.07
CA PRO A 12 3.05 -2.69 -15.91
C PRO A 12 2.98 -1.19 -16.21
N GLU A 13 2.27 -0.45 -15.35
CA GLU A 13 2.26 1.00 -15.37
C GLU A 13 3.42 1.56 -14.54
N LEU A 14 4.18 2.48 -15.13
CA LEU A 14 5.32 3.09 -14.46
C LEU A 14 4.84 4.32 -13.68
N LEU A 15 4.60 4.13 -12.39
CA LEU A 15 4.00 5.14 -11.52
C LEU A 15 5.00 6.21 -11.05
N ALA A 16 6.31 5.92 -11.08
CA ALA A 16 7.37 6.89 -10.81
C ALA A 16 8.71 6.47 -11.44
N GLU A 17 9.30 7.33 -12.28
CA GLU A 17 10.68 7.21 -12.74
C GLU A 17 11.64 8.02 -11.84
N ASN A 18 12.67 7.36 -11.28
CA ASN A 18 13.93 7.95 -10.79
C ASN A 18 13.86 9.19 -9.85
N SER A 19 12.76 9.41 -9.13
CA SER A 19 12.54 10.65 -8.35
C SER A 19 12.33 10.44 -6.86
N VAL A 20 12.34 9.20 -6.38
CA VAL A 20 12.05 8.88 -4.98
C VAL A 20 13.37 8.55 -4.27
N ALA A 21 13.70 9.30 -3.21
CA ALA A 21 14.90 9.06 -2.39
C ALA A 21 14.79 7.80 -1.49
N TRP A 22 13.72 7.02 -1.63
CA TRP A 22 13.43 5.84 -0.82
C TRP A 22 13.78 4.56 -1.59
N SER A 23 14.27 3.56 -0.85
CA SER A 23 14.30 2.17 -1.33
C SER A 23 12.85 1.67 -1.39
N LEU A 24 12.30 1.61 -2.60
CA LEU A 24 10.92 1.20 -2.85
C LEU A 24 10.84 -0.33 -2.94
N THR A 25 9.95 -0.91 -2.15
CA THR A 25 9.69 -2.35 -2.16
C THR A 25 8.51 -2.69 -3.07
N ASP A 26 7.43 -1.91 -2.99
CA ASP A 26 6.23 -2.09 -3.81
C ASP A 26 5.38 -0.81 -3.83
N SER A 27 4.40 -0.72 -4.72
CA SER A 27 3.48 0.41 -4.79
C SER A 27 2.16 0.06 -5.47
N ASP A 28 1.10 0.78 -5.12
CA ASP A 28 -0.17 0.65 -5.83
C ASP A 28 -0.98 1.95 -5.79
N ALA A 29 -1.74 2.20 -6.86
CA ALA A 29 -2.58 3.37 -7.01
C ALA A 29 -3.79 3.30 -6.07
N TRP A 30 -4.19 4.44 -5.53
CA TRP A 30 -5.43 4.57 -4.77
C TRP A 30 -6.26 5.73 -5.31
N GLY A 31 -7.18 5.39 -6.21
CA GLY A 31 -7.87 6.36 -7.04
C GLY A 31 -6.93 7.01 -8.06
N PRO A 32 -7.41 8.04 -8.78
CA PRO A 32 -6.71 8.58 -9.95
C PRO A 32 -5.44 9.40 -9.62
N GLU A 33 -5.33 9.92 -8.40
CA GLU A 33 -4.31 10.92 -8.04
C GLU A 33 -3.55 10.58 -6.75
N SER A 34 -3.77 9.39 -6.20
CA SER A 34 -3.08 8.95 -4.99
C SER A 34 -2.31 7.65 -5.22
N LEU A 35 -1.22 7.50 -4.48
CA LEU A 35 -0.31 6.36 -4.58
C LEU A 35 0.10 5.92 -3.17
N LEU A 36 0.11 4.61 -2.92
CA LEU A 36 0.72 4.02 -1.75
C LEU A 36 2.09 3.47 -2.13
N LEU A 37 3.12 3.83 -1.37
CA LEU A 37 4.49 3.36 -1.55
C LEU A 37 4.93 2.55 -0.34
N ALA A 38 5.20 1.25 -0.51
CA ALA A 38 5.91 0.46 0.48
C ALA A 38 7.42 0.72 0.35
N THR A 39 8.04 1.11 1.46
CA THR A 39 9.47 1.42 1.54
C THR A 39 10.13 0.64 2.67
N ASP A 40 11.41 0.33 2.52
CA ASP A 40 12.15 -0.47 3.50
C ASP A 40 12.28 0.25 4.87
N ASP A 41 12.44 1.57 4.83
CA ASP A 41 12.81 2.39 6.00
C ASP A 41 11.67 3.25 6.55
N SER A 42 10.70 3.65 5.72
CA SER A 42 9.61 4.55 6.14
C SER A 42 8.25 3.84 6.29
N GLY A 43 8.17 2.54 5.97
CA GLY A 43 6.92 1.80 5.95
C GLY A 43 6.10 2.15 4.71
N VAL A 44 4.78 2.28 4.86
CA VAL A 44 3.91 2.69 3.75
C VAL A 44 3.69 4.19 3.79
N VAL A 45 3.97 4.86 2.69
CA VAL A 45 3.77 6.30 2.50
C VAL A 45 2.61 6.53 1.55
N PHE A 46 1.71 7.43 1.92
CA PHE A 46 0.64 7.93 1.05
C PHE A 46 1.10 9.20 0.34
N LEU A 47 0.94 9.22 -0.99
CA LEU A 47 1.18 10.38 -1.84
C LEU A 47 -0.13 10.84 -2.49
N ASN A 48 -0.38 12.14 -2.53
CA ASN A 48 -1.48 12.74 -3.29
C ASN A 48 -1.19 14.22 -3.56
N GLN A 49 -1.17 14.66 -4.83
CA GLN A 49 -1.02 16.08 -5.22
C GLN A 49 0.07 16.87 -4.45
N GLY A 50 1.24 16.27 -4.22
CA GLY A 50 2.36 16.89 -3.48
C GLY A 50 2.33 16.73 -1.96
N LEU A 51 1.24 16.18 -1.39
CA LEU A 51 1.23 15.64 -0.03
C LEU A 51 2.01 14.32 -0.01
N SER A 52 2.86 14.17 1.01
CA SER A 52 3.55 12.92 1.33
C SER A 52 3.47 12.69 2.83
N MET A 53 2.85 11.59 3.25
CA MET A 53 2.68 11.28 4.66
C MET A 53 2.88 9.79 4.96
N PRO A 54 3.52 9.43 6.09
CA PRO A 54 3.59 8.04 6.51
C PRO A 54 2.20 7.57 6.93
N LEU A 55 1.77 6.43 6.40
CA LEU A 55 0.47 5.83 6.65
C LEU A 55 0.58 4.56 7.51
N ILE A 56 1.56 3.70 7.23
CA ILE A 56 1.84 2.49 8.03
C ILE A 56 3.30 2.53 8.48
N GLU A 57 3.55 2.23 9.75
CA GLU A 57 4.91 2.28 10.30
C GLU A 57 5.85 1.21 9.69
N PRO A 58 7.18 1.48 9.61
CA PRO A 58 8.16 0.56 9.03
C PRO A 58 8.26 -0.79 9.77
N GLY A 59 7.86 -0.82 11.05
CA GLY A 59 7.81 -2.04 11.84
C GLY A 59 6.91 -3.13 11.26
N ALA A 60 5.91 -2.77 10.43
CA ALA A 60 5.02 -3.71 9.76
C ALA A 60 5.76 -4.62 8.76
N ARG A 61 6.88 -4.16 8.16
CA ARG A 61 7.67 -4.88 7.15
C ARG A 61 6.81 -5.34 5.97
N ILE A 62 6.12 -4.40 5.35
CA ILE A 62 5.31 -4.61 4.14
C ILE A 62 6.28 -4.90 2.99
N GLN A 63 6.06 -6.01 2.29
CA GLN A 63 6.85 -6.43 1.14
C GLN A 63 6.09 -6.33 -0.18
N GLN A 64 4.77 -6.44 -0.10
CA GLN A 64 3.88 -6.26 -1.23
C GLN A 64 2.59 -5.63 -0.74
N LEU A 65 1.95 -4.80 -1.56
CA LEU A 65 0.65 -4.22 -1.26
C LEU A 65 -0.24 -4.18 -2.50
N ALA A 66 -1.56 -4.13 -2.27
CA ALA A 66 -2.55 -3.96 -3.30
C ALA A 66 -3.76 -3.18 -2.75
N VAL A 67 -4.30 -2.28 -3.55
CA VAL A 67 -5.46 -1.45 -3.28
C VAL A 67 -6.59 -1.91 -4.19
N GLU A 68 -7.50 -2.68 -3.63
CA GLU A 68 -8.64 -3.25 -4.34
C GLU A 68 -9.88 -2.39 -4.11
N GLU A 69 -9.95 -1.25 -4.81
CA GLU A 69 -11.03 -0.26 -4.62
C GLU A 69 -12.43 -0.86 -4.85
N HIS A 70 -12.56 -1.77 -5.82
CA HIS A 70 -13.83 -2.45 -6.10
C HIS A 70 -14.38 -3.21 -4.89
N PHE A 71 -13.49 -3.76 -4.05
CA PHE A 71 -13.84 -4.49 -2.84
C PHE A 71 -13.73 -3.63 -1.57
N GLY A 72 -13.24 -2.39 -1.69
CA GLY A 72 -13.00 -1.53 -0.55
C GLY A 72 -11.88 -2.03 0.36
N LEU A 73 -10.89 -2.76 -0.17
CA LEU A 73 -9.84 -3.41 0.62
C LEU A 73 -8.45 -2.89 0.26
N PHE A 74 -7.61 -2.78 1.30
CA PHE A 74 -6.16 -2.76 1.18
C PHE A 74 -5.63 -4.12 1.64
N LEU A 75 -4.81 -4.73 0.80
CA LEU A 75 -4.15 -5.99 1.07
C LEU A 75 -2.65 -5.75 1.16
N ALA A 76 -1.99 -6.42 2.10
CA ALA A 76 -0.54 -6.37 2.14
C ALA A 76 0.08 -7.64 2.70
N ARG A 77 1.25 -7.98 2.16
CA ARG A 77 2.09 -9.05 2.68
C ARG A 77 3.10 -8.46 3.66
N ILE A 78 3.05 -8.94 4.91
CA ILE A 78 4.06 -8.64 5.93
C ILE A 78 5.05 -9.79 6.04
N GLU A 79 6.34 -9.47 6.15
CA GLU A 79 7.39 -10.47 6.37
C GLU A 79 8.21 -10.16 7.61
N LYS A 80 7.80 -10.73 8.75
CA LYS A 80 8.59 -10.68 10.00
C LYS A 80 8.52 -12.01 10.75
N GLY A 81 9.34 -12.98 10.34
CA GLY A 81 9.45 -14.27 11.01
C GLY A 81 8.10 -14.96 11.18
N LYS A 82 7.75 -15.34 12.42
CA LYS A 82 6.49 -16.02 12.75
C LYS A 82 5.23 -15.18 12.47
N ASP A 83 5.37 -13.86 12.36
CA ASP A 83 4.25 -12.95 12.10
C ASP A 83 4.02 -12.75 10.60
N ALA A 84 4.80 -13.39 9.73
CA ALA A 84 4.62 -13.29 8.29
C ALA A 84 3.21 -13.73 7.87
N GLY A 85 2.61 -13.03 6.91
CA GLY A 85 1.26 -13.33 6.44
C GLY A 85 0.64 -12.22 5.62
N LEU A 86 -0.61 -12.44 5.21
CA LEU A 86 -1.44 -11.47 4.53
C LEU A 86 -2.28 -10.72 5.57
N ILE A 87 -2.34 -9.39 5.44
CA ILE A 87 -3.24 -8.54 6.23
C ILE A 87 -4.26 -7.91 5.29
N ALA A 88 -5.46 -7.64 5.81
CA ALA A 88 -6.51 -6.95 5.07
C ALA A 88 -7.14 -5.84 5.91
N PHE A 89 -7.09 -4.62 5.38
CA PHE A 89 -7.75 -3.47 5.96
C PHE A 89 -8.91 -3.01 5.07
N PRO A 90 -10.04 -2.59 5.66
CA PRO A 90 -10.98 -1.74 4.95
C PRO A 90 -10.29 -0.45 4.49
N LEU A 91 -10.54 0.00 3.25
CA LEU A 91 -10.03 1.28 2.76
C LEU A 91 -10.59 2.48 3.54
N THR A 92 -11.72 2.30 4.23
CA THR A 92 -12.26 3.31 5.15
C THR A 92 -11.32 3.59 6.31
N ASP A 93 -10.60 2.58 6.79
CA ASP A 93 -9.69 2.72 7.94
C ASP A 93 -8.41 3.45 7.52
N LEU A 94 -7.88 3.12 6.33
CA LEU A 94 -6.80 3.89 5.72
C LEU A 94 -7.22 5.34 5.49
N ARG A 95 -8.46 5.58 5.03
CA ARG A 95 -8.95 6.94 4.77
C ARG A 95 -9.09 7.73 6.06
N ALA A 96 -9.55 7.11 7.13
CA ALA A 96 -9.60 7.71 8.46
C ALA A 96 -8.20 8.02 9.01
N ALA A 97 -7.22 7.15 8.76
CA ALA A 97 -5.81 7.38 9.12
C ALA A 97 -5.21 8.56 8.34
N VAL A 98 -5.44 8.65 7.03
CA VAL A 98 -5.04 9.80 6.20
C VAL A 98 -5.68 11.10 6.71
N GLN A 99 -6.99 11.09 6.97
CA GLN A 99 -7.72 12.28 7.45
C GLN A 99 -7.28 12.75 8.83
N SER A 100 -6.99 11.81 9.73
CA SER A 100 -6.57 12.12 11.11
C SER A 100 -5.07 12.37 11.25
N GLY A 101 -4.28 12.02 10.23
CA GLY A 101 -2.81 12.02 10.30
C GLY A 101 -2.27 10.94 11.24
N GLN A 102 -3.09 9.97 11.66
CA GLN A 102 -2.65 8.90 12.55
C GLN A 102 -1.90 7.82 11.78
N LEU A 103 -0.73 7.46 12.30
CA LEU A 103 0.07 6.36 11.78
C LEU A 103 -0.53 5.02 12.19
N ILE A 104 -0.80 4.15 11.22
CA ILE A 104 -1.20 2.75 11.47
C ILE A 104 0.01 1.99 12.01
N ARG A 105 -0.15 1.48 13.23
CA ARG A 105 0.91 0.75 13.96
C ARG A 105 0.96 -0.71 13.54
N ARG A 106 2.11 -1.36 13.78
CA ARG A 106 2.29 -2.79 13.51
C ARG A 106 1.25 -3.63 14.25
N GLU A 107 0.89 -3.26 15.47
CA GLU A 107 -0.09 -3.99 16.27
C GLU A 107 -1.44 -4.08 15.55
N ALA A 108 -1.93 -2.97 15.00
CA ALA A 108 -3.13 -2.96 14.17
C ALA A 108 -2.97 -3.85 12.92
N CYS A 109 -1.79 -3.85 12.28
CA CYS A 109 -1.54 -4.74 11.15
C CYS A 109 -1.68 -6.23 11.53
N LEU A 110 -1.24 -6.61 12.73
CA LEU A 110 -1.34 -7.98 13.21
C LEU A 110 -2.78 -8.37 13.60
N GLU A 111 -3.57 -7.43 14.10
CA GLU A 111 -5.01 -7.62 14.37
C GLU A 111 -5.78 -7.88 13.07
N HIS A 112 -5.35 -7.26 11.97
CA HIS A 112 -5.92 -7.43 10.62
C HIS A 112 -5.30 -8.58 9.80
N ARG A 113 -4.46 -9.42 10.43
CA ARG A 113 -3.84 -10.56 9.76
C ARG A 113 -4.87 -11.65 9.47
N ILE A 114 -4.95 -12.06 8.21
CA ILE A 114 -5.82 -13.16 7.78
C ILE A 114 -5.26 -14.47 8.35
N PRO A 115 -6.04 -15.23 9.14
CA PRO A 115 -5.61 -16.52 9.64
C PRO A 115 -5.33 -17.48 8.48
N THR A 116 -4.22 -18.19 8.55
CA THR A 116 -3.94 -19.27 7.61
C THR A 116 -5.00 -20.36 7.75
N THR A 117 -5.73 -20.67 6.69
CA THR A 117 -6.57 -21.87 6.65
C THR A 117 -5.69 -23.07 6.35
N LYS A 118 -5.88 -24.16 7.10
CA LYS A 118 -5.37 -25.46 6.66
C LYS A 118 -6.27 -25.91 5.50
N GLY A 119 -5.72 -25.98 4.30
CA GLY A 119 -6.38 -26.60 3.15
C GLY A 119 -6.55 -28.10 3.37
#